data_AF-A0A1B6ILI5-F1
#
_entry.id   AF-A0A1B6ILI5-F1
#
_cell.length_a   1.000
_cell.length_b   1.000
_cell.length_c   1.000
_cell.angle_alpha   90.00
_cell.angle_beta   90.00
_cell.angle_gamma   90.00
#
_symmetry.space_group_name_H-M   'P 1'
#
loop_
_entity.id
_entity.type
_entity.pdbx_description
1 polymer ?
#
loop_
_entity_poly.entity_id
_entity_poly.type
_entity_poly.pdbx_seq_one_letter_code
_entity_poly.pdbx_strand_id
1 'polypeptide(L)'
;MCIGLRKYLFYFANEHTEFRLPEIKAIASLFKIPLKWVEEPSNEPFWLAELPSEESARLIASRSVSVRRIVHLWASASKVSDLHNQLKDQEQSIKPFFSPNKT
;
A
#
# COMPACT_ATOMS: atom_id res chain seq x y z
N MET A 1 9.66 -15.34 13.37
CA MET A 1 10.11 -14.76 12.08
C MET A 1 9.45 -13.39 11.96
N CYS A 2 10.22 -12.31 12.13
CA CYS A 2 9.68 -10.96 11.97
C CYS A 2 9.50 -10.70 10.46
N ILE A 3 8.25 -10.75 10.00
CA ILE A 3 7.91 -10.39 8.61
C ILE A 3 8.10 -8.88 8.52
N GLY A 4 9.06 -8.43 7.70
CA GLY A 4 9.28 -7.00 7.49
C GLY A 4 8.04 -6.35 6.88
N LEU A 5 7.60 -5.24 7.46
CA LEU A 5 6.49 -4.45 6.92
C LEU A 5 6.90 -3.83 5.58
N ARG A 6 5.99 -3.84 4.62
CA ARG A 6 6.15 -3.26 3.27
C ARG A 6 5.24 -2.06 3.12
N LYS A 7 5.69 -1.05 2.38
CA LYS A 7 4.95 0.19 2.15
C LYS A 7 3.96 0.04 1.01
N TYR A 8 2.74 0.53 1.22
CA TYR A 8 1.66 0.54 0.24
C TYR A 8 1.04 1.93 0.16
N LEU A 9 0.71 2.33 -1.07
CA LEU A 9 -0.11 3.49 -1.37
C LEU A 9 -1.57 3.04 -1.48
N PHE A 10 -2.41 3.56 -0.61
CA PHE A 10 -3.85 3.43 -0.68
C PHE A 10 -4.39 4.59 -1.49
N TYR A 11 -5.11 4.28 -2.56
CA TYR A 11 -5.83 5.25 -3.36
C TYR A 11 -7.33 5.08 -3.15
N PHE A 12 -7.98 6.10 -2.59
CA PHE A 12 -9.39 6.12 -2.26
C PHE A 12 -10.23 6.87 -3.31
N ALA A 13 -11.53 6.52 -3.39
CA ALA A 13 -12.51 7.33 -4.09
C ALA A 13 -12.75 8.65 -3.36
N ASN A 14 -12.99 9.74 -4.09
CA ASN A 14 -13.21 11.07 -3.50
C ASN A 14 -14.65 11.29 -3.00
N GLU A 15 -15.21 10.27 -2.34
CA GLU A 15 -16.56 10.23 -1.77
C GLU A 15 -16.46 9.64 -0.36
N HIS A 16 -17.36 10.04 0.54
CA HIS A 16 -17.43 9.52 1.92
C HIS A 16 -16.07 9.51 2.66
N THR A 17 -15.33 10.63 2.62
CA THR A 17 -13.97 10.75 3.18
C THR A 17 -13.89 10.35 4.66
N GLU A 18 -14.91 10.72 5.43
CA GLU A 18 -15.07 10.40 6.86
C GLU A 18 -15.21 8.89 7.14
N PHE A 19 -15.64 8.10 6.16
CA PHE A 19 -15.85 6.66 6.30
C PHE A 19 -14.57 5.84 6.07
N ARG A 20 -13.60 6.37 5.33
CA ARG A 20 -12.38 5.63 4.93
C ARG A 20 -11.60 5.07 6.13
N LEU A 21 -11.34 5.92 7.14
CA LEU A 21 -10.56 5.52 8.30
C LEU A 21 -11.26 4.45 9.15
N PRO A 22 -12.53 4.63 9.59
CA PRO A 22 -13.22 3.61 10.36
C PRO A 22 -13.40 2.32 9.56
N GLU A 23 -13.63 2.39 8.24
CA GLU A 23 -13.72 1.22 7.36
C GLU A 23 -12.40 0.41 7.36
N ILE A 24 -11.27 1.05 7.06
CA ILE A 24 -9.98 0.35 7.00
C ILE A 24 -9.59 -0.21 8.37
N LYS A 25 -9.86 0.51 9.46
CA LYS A 25 -9.66 0.00 10.83
C LYS A 25 -10.53 -1.24 11.11
N ALA A 26 -11.79 -1.22 10.69
CA ALA A 26 -12.70 -2.35 10.87
C ALA A 26 -12.23 -3.59 10.08
N ILE A 27 -11.85 -3.42 8.81
CA ILE A 27 -11.34 -4.51 7.97
C ILE A 27 -10.03 -5.08 8.56
N ALA A 28 -9.08 -4.22 8.91
CA ALA A 28 -7.81 -4.65 9.50
C ALA A 28 -8.02 -5.42 10.81
N SER A 29 -8.92 -4.93 11.68
CA SER A 29 -9.29 -5.61 12.93
C SER A 29 -9.95 -6.96 12.68
N LEU A 30 -10.89 -7.05 11.73
CA LEU A 30 -11.62 -8.27 11.40
C LEU A 30 -10.67 -9.41 10.97
N PHE A 31 -9.68 -9.09 10.14
CA PHE A 31 -8.71 -10.06 9.63
C PHE A 31 -7.41 -10.11 10.44
N LYS A 32 -7.33 -9.39 11.56
CA LYS A 32 -6.14 -9.29 12.42
C LYS A 32 -4.88 -8.89 11.63
N ILE A 33 -5.03 -7.97 10.69
CA ILE A 33 -3.94 -7.48 9.85
C ILE A 33 -3.22 -6.36 10.62
N PRO A 34 -1.92 -6.50 10.93
CA PRO A 34 -1.13 -5.40 11.47
C PRO A 34 -0.98 -4.33 10.38
N LEU A 35 -1.57 -3.16 10.62
CA LEU A 35 -1.52 -2.01 9.74
C LEU A 35 -0.93 -0.83 10.51
N LYS A 36 0.11 -0.21 9.95
CA LYS A 36 0.73 0.99 10.50
C LYS A 36 0.69 2.12 9.48
N TRP A 37 0.13 3.26 9.86
CA TRP A 37 0.14 4.44 9.00
C TRP A 37 1.54 5.07 8.97
N VAL A 38 2.02 5.40 7.77
CA VAL A 38 3.30 6.12 7.59
C VAL A 38 3.10 7.60 7.87
N GLU A 39 1.93 8.12 7.50
CA GLU A 39 1.48 9.49 7.71
C GLU A 39 0.06 9.45 8.30
N GLU A 40 -0.34 10.49 9.04
CA GLU A 40 -1.70 10.54 9.58
C GLU A 40 -2.74 10.53 8.45
N PRO A 41 -3.77 9.66 8.52
CA PRO A 41 -4.85 9.66 7.55
C PRO A 41 -5.53 11.02 7.46
N SER A 42 -5.58 11.58 6.26
CA SER A 42 -6.14 12.91 5.98
C SER A 42 -7.33 12.79 5.01
N ASN A 43 -7.94 13.92 4.64
CA ASN A 43 -9.00 13.91 3.63
C ASN A 43 -8.47 13.67 2.20
N GLU A 44 -7.15 13.73 2.00
CA GLU A 44 -6.52 13.43 0.72
C GLU A 44 -6.82 11.99 0.29
N PRO A 45 -6.95 11.72 -1.03
CA PRO A 45 -7.28 10.39 -1.53
C PRO A 45 -6.10 9.41 -1.51
N PHE A 46 -4.92 9.83 -1.06
CA PHE A 46 -3.68 9.05 -1.06
C PHE A 46 -3.13 8.90 0.34
N TRP A 47 -3.13 7.68 0.89
CA TRP A 47 -2.53 7.40 2.19
C TRP A 47 -1.39 6.38 2.06
N LEU A 48 -0.37 6.55 2.89
CA LEU A 48 0.73 5.59 2.99
C LEU A 48 0.60 4.74 4.24
N ALA A 49 0.67 3.42 4.06
CA ALA A 49 0.62 2.46 5.16
C ALA A 49 1.62 1.33 4.96
N GLU A 50 1.98 0.72 6.07
CA GLU A 50 2.85 -0.44 6.19
C GLU A 50 1.99 -1.68 6.51
N LEU A 51 2.11 -2.71 5.66
CA LEU A 51 1.40 -4.00 5.77
C LEU A 51 2.41 -5.16 5.74
N PRO A 52 2.09 -6.33 6.33
CA PRO A 52 3.05 -7.43 6.42
C PRO A 52 3.24 -8.17 5.08
N SER A 53 2.25 -8.12 4.18
CA SER A 53 2.32 -8.85 2.91
C SER A 53 1.35 -8.32 1.84
N GLU A 54 1.53 -8.80 0.61
CA GLU A 54 0.64 -8.50 -0.51
C GLU A 54 -0.75 -9.12 -0.29
N GLU A 55 -0.82 -10.29 0.35
CA GLU A 55 -2.08 -10.95 0.71
C GLU A 55 -2.91 -10.07 1.64
N SER A 56 -2.26 -9.38 2.57
CA SER A 56 -2.94 -8.44 3.47
C SER A 56 -3.51 -7.25 2.70
N ALA A 57 -2.74 -6.67 1.78
CA ALA A 57 -3.21 -5.61 0.90
C ALA A 57 -4.40 -6.07 0.04
N ARG A 58 -4.30 -7.26 -0.57
CA ARG A 58 -5.35 -7.85 -1.40
C ARG A 58 -6.62 -8.13 -0.60
N LEU A 59 -6.49 -8.61 0.62
CA LEU A 59 -7.62 -8.89 1.50
C LEU A 59 -8.34 -7.60 1.90
N ILE A 60 -7.60 -6.54 2.25
CA ILE A 60 -8.18 -5.22 2.52
C ILE A 60 -8.91 -4.69 1.29
N ALA A 61 -8.26 -4.70 0.12
CA ALA A 61 -8.86 -4.24 -1.13
C ALA A 61 -10.12 -5.03 -1.51
N SER A 62 -10.16 -6.34 -1.24
CA SER A 62 -11.32 -7.19 -1.57
C SER A 62 -12.57 -6.93 -0.72
N ARG A 63 -12.43 -6.22 0.41
CA ARG A 63 -13.50 -5.94 1.36
C ARG A 63 -13.84 -4.46 1.48
N SER A 64 -12.98 -3.60 0.95
CA SER A 64 -13.20 -2.16 0.98
C SER A 64 -14.08 -1.70 -0.18
N VAL A 65 -14.97 -0.76 0.12
CA VAL A 65 -15.79 -0.02 -0.84
C VAL A 65 -15.20 1.35 -1.15
N SER A 66 -14.47 1.98 -0.22
CA SER A 66 -13.88 3.30 -0.44
C SER A 66 -12.53 3.26 -1.17
N VAL A 67 -11.80 2.13 -1.08
CA VAL A 67 -10.50 1.97 -1.76
C VAL A 67 -10.70 1.63 -3.22
N ARG A 68 -10.08 2.41 -4.11
CA ARG A 68 -9.99 2.12 -5.55
C ARG A 68 -8.87 1.15 -5.87
N ARG A 69 -7.69 1.38 -5.28
CA ARG A 69 -6.47 0.59 -5.50
C ARG A 69 -5.58 0.61 -4.27
N ILE A 70 -4.85 -0.48 -4.05
CA ILE A 70 -3.71 -0.54 -3.14
C ILE A 70 -2.50 -0.93 -3.97
N VAL A 71 -1.47 -0.09 -3.96
CA VAL A 71 -0.29 -0.23 -4.81
C VAL A 71 0.93 -0.44 -3.92
N HIS A 72 1.73 -1.47 -4.22
CA HIS A 72 3.00 -1.68 -3.53
C HIS A 72 3.97 -0.55 -3.89
N LEU A 73 4.44 0.19 -2.88
CA LEU A 73 5.33 1.32 -3.07
C LEU A 73 6.79 0.87 -2.94
N TRP A 74 7.47 0.66 -4.07
CA TRP A 74 8.87 0.24 -4.09
C TRP A 74 9.86 1.36 -3.76
N ALA A 75 9.58 2.59 -4.16
CA ALA A 75 10.45 3.74 -3.91
C ALA A 75 9.64 5.04 -3.91
N SER A 76 10.13 6.04 -3.16
CA SER A 76 9.60 7.40 -3.17
C SER A 76 10.71 8.38 -2.76
N ALA A 77 10.92 9.43 -3.56
CA ALA A 77 11.94 10.43 -3.31
C ALA A 77 11.57 11.76 -3.99
N SER A 78 12.12 12.87 -3.46
CA SER A 78 11.96 14.21 -4.05
C SER A 78 12.92 14.49 -5.21
N LYS A 79 13.95 13.67 -5.40
CA LYS A 79 14.95 13.78 -6.47
C LYS A 79 15.01 12.49 -7.29
N VAL A 80 15.15 12.65 -8.60
CA VAL A 80 15.24 11.52 -9.54
C VAL A 80 16.45 10.63 -9.26
N SER A 81 17.60 11.21 -8.88
CA SER A 81 18.79 10.45 -8.50
C SER A 81 18.53 9.50 -7.34
N ASP A 82 17.82 9.99 -6.33
CA ASP A 82 17.55 9.25 -5.09
C ASP A 82 16.49 8.18 -5.34
N LEU A 83 15.48 8.49 -6.18
CA LEU A 83 14.50 7.51 -6.64
C LEU A 83 15.19 6.36 -7.40
N HIS A 84 16.12 6.68 -8.32
CA HIS A 84 16.85 5.66 -9.06
C HIS A 84 17.68 4.77 -8.13
N ASN A 85 18.34 5.35 -7.13
CA ASN A 85 19.13 4.59 -6.16
C ASN A 85 18.24 3.66 -5.34
N GLN A 86 17.12 4.15 -4.80
CA GLN A 86 16.16 3.31 -4.06
C GLN A 86 15.60 2.16 -4.92
N LEU A 87 15.29 2.42 -6.20
CA LEU A 87 14.78 1.38 -7.10
C LEU A 87 15.83 0.30 -7.40
N LYS A 88 17.12 0.66 -7.49
CA LYS A 88 18.21 -0.32 -7.63
C LYS A 88 18.25 -1.27 -6.43
N ASP A 89 18.02 -0.78 -5.22
CA ASP A 89 17.98 -1.62 -4.01
C ASP A 89 16.80 -2.60 -4.02
N GLN A 90 15.73 -2.30 -4.77
CA GLN A 90 14.55 -3.16 -4.91
C GLN A 90 14.60 -4.08 -6.15
N GLU A 91 15.69 -4.07 -6.92
CA GLU A 91 15.78 -4.72 -8.23
C GLU A 91 15.34 -6.19 -8.18
N GLN A 92 15.81 -6.96 -7.19
CA GLN A 92 15.48 -8.38 -7.07
C GLN A 92 13.97 -8.63 -6.84
N SER A 93 13.29 -7.71 -6.15
CA SER A 93 11.85 -7.78 -5.88
C SER A 93 11.02 -7.40 -7.11
N ILE A 94 11.52 -6.49 -7.95
CA ILE A 94 10.80 -5.96 -9.11
C ILE A 94 11.05 -6.81 -10.37
N LYS A 95 12.23 -7.41 -10.50
CA LYS A 95 12.66 -8.28 -11.61
C LYS A 95 11.57 -9.24 -12.13
N PRO A 96 10.82 -9.96 -11.27
CA PRO A 96 9.77 -10.88 -11.72
C PRO A 96 8.61 -10.23 -12.51
N PHE A 97 8.44 -8.91 -12.45
CA PHE A 97 7.35 -8.19 -13.12
C PHE A 97 7.72 -7.66 -14.51
N PHE A 98 8.99 -7.73 -14.93
CA PHE A 98 9.43 -7.24 -16.25
C PHE A 98 9.29 -8.28 -17.39
N SER A 99 8.71 -9.45 -17.14
CA SER A 99 8.54 -10.46 -18.18
C SER A 99 7.47 -10.05 -19.20
N PRO A 100 7.73 -10.17 -20.52
CA PRO A 100 6.82 -9.69 -21.57
C PRO A 100 5.46 -10.43 -21.66
N ASN A 101 5.27 -11.51 -20.92
CA ASN A 101 4.09 -12.40 -21.01
C ASN A 101 3.32 -12.54 -19.68
N LYS A 102 2.88 -11.44 -19.07
CA LYS A 102 1.95 -11.48 -17.93
C LYS A 102 0.64 -10.77 -18.27
N THR A 103 -0.36 -11.56 -18.63
CA THR A 103 -1.81 -11.23 -18.59
C THR A 103 -2.44 -11.95 -17.43
#